data_AF-A0A1Q3W490-F1
#
_entry.id   AF-A0A1Q3W490-F1
#
_cell.length_a   1.000
_cell.length_b   1.000
_cell.length_c   1.000
_cell.angle_alpha   90.00
_cell.angle_beta   90.00
_cell.angle_gamma   90.00
#
_symmetry.space_group_name_H-M   'P 1'
#
loop_
_entity.id
_entity.type
_entity.pdbx_description
1 polymer ?
#
loop_
_entity_poly.entity_id
_entity_poly.type
_entity_poly.pdbx_seq_one_letter_code
_entity_poly.pdbx_strand_id
1 'polypeptide(L)' 'MINRSPESFSAETVAVLREVLDIAVEQIAQENRTPATKAKMAETIVREAAGGITDARALVLRAVDEGRTPAA' A
#
# COMPACT_ATOMS: atom_id res chain seq x y z
N MET A 1 4.04 -5.16 26.99
CA MET A 1 4.07 -5.41 25.53
C MET A 1 2.65 -5.78 25.12
N ILE A 2 1.96 -4.91 24.39
CA ILE A 2 0.61 -5.22 23.91
C ILE A 2 0.76 -6.23 22.77
N ASN A 3 0.43 -7.48 23.06
CA ASN A 3 0.34 -8.56 22.09
C ASN A 3 -0.93 -8.33 21.26
N ARG A 4 -0.84 -7.50 20.22
CA ARG A 4 -1.90 -7.45 19.20
C ARG A 4 -1.90 -8.82 18.52
N SER A 5 -2.93 -9.61 18.81
CA SER A 5 -3.34 -10.71 17.97
C SER A 5 -3.36 -10.24 16.51
N PRO A 6 -3.22 -11.11 15.50
CA PRO A 6 -3.45 -10.74 14.10
C PRO A 6 -4.95 -10.40 13.95
N GLU A 7 -5.32 -9.19 14.36
CA GLU A 7 -6.64 -8.61 14.16
C GLU A 7 -6.73 -8.44 12.65
N SER A 8 -7.34 -9.43 12.01
CA SER A 8 -7.64 -9.47 10.60
C SER A 8 -8.04 -8.08 10.13
N PHE A 9 -7.34 -7.53 9.14
CA PHE A 9 -7.75 -6.29 8.49
C PHE A 9 -9.27 -6.36 8.27
N SER A 10 -10.01 -5.50 8.97
CA SER A 10 -11.46 -5.46 8.80
C SER A 10 -11.78 -5.15 7.35
N ALA A 11 -12.93 -5.58 6.84
CA ALA A 11 -13.32 -5.31 5.47
C ALA A 11 -13.25 -3.81 5.14
N GLU A 12 -13.61 -2.96 6.10
CA GLU A 12 -13.47 -1.50 6.02
C GLU A 12 -12.00 -1.06 5.87
N THR A 13 -11.09 -1.61 6.69
CA THR A 13 -9.66 -1.32 6.58
C THR A 13 -9.10 -1.76 5.24
N VAL A 14 -9.47 -2.95 4.74
CA VAL A 14 -9.05 -3.42 3.42
C VAL A 14 -9.58 -2.50 2.31
N ALA A 15 -10.82 -2.02 2.42
CA ALA A 15 -11.37 -1.06 1.47
C ALA A 15 -10.56 0.24 1.44
N VAL A 16 -10.19 0.78 2.61
CA VAL A 16 -9.34 1.97 2.71
C VAL A 16 -7.96 1.72 2.09
N LEU A 17 -7.29 0.59 2.40
CA LEU A 17 -5.98 0.28 1.82
C LEU A 17 -6.04 0.08 0.30
N ARG A 18 -7.17 -0.44 -0.20
CA ARG A 18 -7.41 -0.56 -1.63
C ARG A 18 -7.55 0.81 -2.30
N GLU A 19 -8.29 1.74 -1.70
CA GLU A 19 -8.38 3.10 -2.23
C GLU A 19 -7.02 3.80 -2.22
N VAL A 20 -6.24 3.64 -1.16
CA VAL A 20 -4.86 4.13 -1.08
C VAL A 20 -4.00 3.57 -2.23
N LEU A 21 -4.13 2.27 -2.52
CA LEU A 21 -3.42 1.64 -3.63
C LEU A 21 -3.85 2.21 -4.98
N ASP A 22 -5.16 2.34 -5.23
CA ASP A 22 -5.65 2.86 -6.50
C ASP A 22 -5.20 4.31 -6.72
N ILE A 23 -5.25 5.17 -5.69
CA ILE A 23 -4.69 6.53 -5.73
C ILE A 23 -3.19 6.51 -6.03
N ALA A 24 -2.42 5.64 -5.37
CA ALA A 24 -0.98 5.56 -5.57
C ALA A 24 -0.61 5.13 -7.00
N VAL A 25 -1.35 4.17 -7.58
CA VAL A 25 -1.15 3.70 -8.96
C VAL A 25 -1.42 4.83 -9.97
N GLU A 26 -2.37 5.71 -9.70
CA GLU A 26 -2.64 6.87 -10.56
C GLU A 26 -1.51 7.91 -10.54
N GLN A 27 -0.65 7.90 -9.53
CA GLN A 27 0.46 8.86 -9.39
C GLN A 27 1.80 8.38 -9.98
N ILE A 28 1.92 7.11 -10.38
CA ILE A 28 3.11 6.59 -11.05
C ILE A 28 2.97 6.68 -12.58
N ALA A 29 4.11 6.74 -13.28
CA ALA A 29 4.18 6.74 -14.73
C ALA A 29 3.49 5.50 -15.32
N GLN A 30 2.78 5.65 -16.44
CA GLN A 30 1.97 4.58 -17.04
C GLN A 30 2.80 3.34 -17.39
N GLU A 31 4.05 3.52 -17.80
CA GLU A 31 5.02 2.45 -18.07
C GLU A 31 5.29 1.54 -16.86
N ASN A 32 5.18 2.10 -15.65
CA ASN A 32 5.43 1.38 -14.40
C ASN A 32 4.16 0.74 -13.82
N ARG A 33 2.97 0.99 -14.39
CA ARG A 33 1.68 0.45 -13.92
C ARG A 33 1.48 -1.01 -14.34
N THR A 34 2.47 -1.85 -14.06
CA THR A 34 2.39 -3.29 -14.31
C THR A 34 1.69 -4.00 -13.15
N PRO A 35 1.12 -5.20 -13.36
CA PRO A 35 0.56 -6.01 -12.28
C PRO A 35 1.58 -6.29 -11.16
N ALA A 36 2.85 -6.49 -11.51
CA ALA A 36 3.93 -6.74 -10.57
C ALA A 36 4.21 -5.51 -9.69
N THR A 37 4.30 -4.33 -10.29
CA THR A 37 4.47 -3.08 -9.53
C THR A 37 3.26 -2.81 -8.63
N LYS A 38 2.03 -3.00 -9.13
CA LYS A 38 0.81 -2.84 -8.31
C LYS A 38 0.81 -3.79 -7.10
N ALA A 39 1.24 -5.03 -7.26
CA ALA A 39 1.35 -5.98 -6.16
C ALA A 39 2.40 -5.54 -5.13
N LYS A 40 3.57 -5.07 -5.57
CA LYS A 40 4.63 -4.56 -4.68
C LYS A 40 4.20 -3.33 -3.89
N MET A 41 3.46 -2.43 -4.53
CA MET A 41 2.85 -1.27 -3.88
C MET A 41 1.82 -1.70 -2.82
N ALA A 42 0.98 -2.68 -3.14
CA ALA A 42 -0.01 -3.22 -2.20
C ALA A 42 0.65 -3.88 -0.98
N GLU A 43 1.70 -4.67 -1.19
CA GLU A 43 2.50 -5.26 -0.12
C GLU A 43 3.07 -4.18 0.80
N THR A 44 3.66 -3.13 0.21
CA THR A 44 4.24 -2.01 0.95
C THR A 44 3.19 -1.33 1.84
N ILE A 45 2.01 -1.05 1.29
CA ILE A 45 0.90 -0.43 2.04
C ILE A 45 0.49 -1.30 3.24
N VAL A 46 0.29 -2.60 3.02
CA VAL A 46 -0.11 -3.54 4.08
C VAL A 46 0.97 -3.67 5.14
N ARG A 47 2.25 -3.73 4.73
CA ARG A 47 3.39 -3.84 5.64
C ARG A 47 3.54 -2.60 6.52
N GLU A 48 3.45 -1.40 5.93
CA GLU A 48 3.54 -0.14 6.69
C GLU A 48 2.33 0.02 7.62
N ALA A 49 1.14 -0.36 7.17
CA ALA A 49 -0.07 -0.37 8.00
C ALA A 49 0.05 -1.34 9.19
N ALA A 50 0.58 -2.54 8.97
CA ALA A 50 0.89 -3.50 10.03
C ALA A 50 1.97 -2.97 10.98
N GLY A 51 2.91 -2.16 10.48
CA GLY A 51 3.91 -1.43 11.26
C GLY A 51 3.36 -0.26 12.09
N GLY A 52 2.06 0.05 11.96
CA GLY A 52 1.38 1.10 12.72
C GLY A 52 1.21 2.42 11.99
N ILE A 53 1.59 2.52 10.71
CA ILE A 53 1.35 3.70 9.89
C ILE A 53 -0.07 3.64 9.33
N THR A 54 -0.98 4.44 9.87
CA THR A 54 -2.38 4.49 9.43
C THR A 54 -2.73 5.74 8.64
N ASP A 55 -1.79 6.69 8.49
CA ASP A 55 -1.99 7.90 7.69
C ASP A 55 -2.04 7.56 6.20
N ALA A 56 -3.20 7.80 5.59
CA ALA A 56 -3.44 7.47 4.18
C ALA A 56 -2.45 8.18 3.24
N ARG A 57 -2.10 9.44 3.52
CA ARG A 57 -1.17 10.21 2.70
C ARG A 57 0.25 9.63 2.78
N ALA A 58 0.69 9.24 3.97
CA ALA A 58 1.97 8.57 4.18
C ALA A 58 2.03 7.23 3.43
N LEU A 59 0.96 6.43 3.49
CA LEU A 59 0.88 5.17 2.76
C LEU A 59 0.92 5.37 1.23
N VAL A 60 0.20 6.37 0.70
CA VAL A 60 0.28 6.73 -0.73
C VAL A 60 1.71 7.11 -1.11
N LEU A 61 2.36 7.99 -0.34
CA LEU A 61 3.73 8.44 -0.65
C LEU A 61 4.73 7.27 -0.69
N ARG A 62 4.63 6.34 0.26
CA ARG A 62 5.49 5.14 0.30
C ARG A 62 5.22 4.20 -0.85
N ALA A 63 3.94 3.98 -1.19
CA ALA A 63 3.56 3.16 -2.34
C ALA A 63 4.04 3.77 -3.66
N VAL A 64 3.91 5.09 -3.84
CA VAL A 64 4.38 5.79 -5.04
C VAL A 64 5.90 5.71 -5.17
N ASP A 65 6.62 5.88 -4.07
CA ASP A 65 8.08 5.75 -4.07
C ASP A 65 8.52 4.36 -4.52
N GLU A 66 7.87 3.31 -3.99
CA GLU A 66 8.09 1.93 -4.41
C GLU A 66 7.74 1.72 -5.89
N GLY A 67 6.62 2.28 -6.35
CA GLY A 67 6.13 2.16 -7.72
C GLY A 67 6.89 2.97 -8.78
N ARG A 68 7.87 3.79 -8.37
CA ARG A 68 8.81 4.44 -9.30
C ARG A 68 9.85 3.48 -9.85
N THR A 69 10.15 2.42 -9.10
CA THR A 69 11.05 1.38 -9.55
C THR A 69 10.21 0.22 -10.08
N PRO A 70 10.27 -0.09 -11.38
CA PRO A 70 9.52 -1.22 -11.90
C PRO A 70 9.91 -2.50 -11.16
N ALA A 71 8.91 -3.29 -10.78
CA ALA A 71 9.16 -4.64 -10.29
C ALA A 71 9.71 -5.46 -11.46
N ALA A 72 10.96 -5.91 -11.34
CA ALA A 72 11.64 -6.76 -12.33
C ALA A 72 11.07 -8.18 -12.36
#